data_AF-A0A0C2D511-F1
#
_entry.id   AF-A0A0C2D511-F1
#
_cell.length_a   1.000
_cell.length_b   1.000
_cell.length_c   1.000
_cell.angle_alpha   90.00
_cell.angle_beta   90.00
_cell.angle_gamma   90.00
#
_symmetry.space_group_name_H-M   'P 1'
#
loop_
_entity.id
_entity.type
_entity.pdbx_description
1 polymer ?
#
loop_
_entity_poly.entity_id
_entity_poly.type
_entity_poly.pdbx_seq_one_letter_code
_entity_poly.pdbx_strand_id
1 'polypeptide(L)'
;MASWSESRGTTLVLTHARGPDRYARVSLVTKRTLLGVAHNVREARAEDATRSGREPEALGRGRMLSWRWLAEGEAEALLSARLRTLEALGYAVLGGESGEGRGPWDWLRDLVTRQLERREASDGDGEQHDEPAHQAHAGVASLRESLDRLGLEPSALIEGIASILELDERALREPTAATLRELEPELLEMLLPVWIEHESEQLRAIGKRWLALPATPYEIDVAVLERWAGGAGVLAASLAPRLEREGLSMLGPEALSRLARTAKDPRAKSVATRWRERLRPPVRAPG
;
A
#
# COMPACT_ATOMS: atom_id res chain seq x y z
N MET A 1 -35.49 22.98 31.19
CA MET A 1 -35.22 23.30 29.76
C MET A 1 -34.11 22.38 29.28
N ALA A 2 -34.26 21.76 28.09
CA ALA A 2 -33.19 20.96 27.52
C ALA A 2 -32.09 21.89 27.01
N SER A 3 -30.94 21.91 27.70
CA SER A 3 -29.75 22.62 27.24
C SER A 3 -28.82 21.67 26.51
N TRP A 4 -28.16 22.19 25.48
CA TRP A 4 -27.24 21.44 24.64
C TRP A 4 -25.88 22.11 24.77
N SER A 5 -24.85 21.32 25.05
CA SER A 5 -23.48 21.77 25.11
C SER A 5 -22.67 20.93 24.15
N GLU A 6 -21.88 21.58 23.31
CA GLU A 6 -20.93 20.93 22.42
C GLU A 6 -19.54 21.06 23.05
N SER A 7 -18.83 19.94 23.21
CA SER A 7 -17.41 20.01 23.57
C SER A 7 -16.62 20.52 22.36
N ARG A 8 -15.49 21.21 22.57
CA ARG A 8 -14.65 21.69 21.46
C ARG A 8 -14.24 20.50 20.59
N GLY A 9 -14.87 20.36 19.43
CA GLY A 9 -14.64 19.27 18.49
C GLY A 9 -13.27 19.32 17.83
N THR A 10 -12.86 18.20 17.30
CA THR A 10 -11.64 18.05 16.51
C THR A 10 -11.92 18.50 15.09
N THR A 11 -11.23 19.53 14.63
CA THR A 11 -11.26 19.95 13.23
C THR A 11 -10.16 19.22 12.48
N LEU A 12 -10.48 18.64 11.33
CA LEU A 12 -9.55 17.96 10.45
C LEU A 12 -9.60 18.58 9.05
N VAL A 13 -8.48 18.55 8.34
CA VAL A 13 -8.31 19.08 6.98
C VAL A 13 -7.77 17.99 6.05
N LEU A 14 -8.33 17.90 4.86
CA LEU A 14 -7.87 17.08 3.76
C LEU A 14 -7.40 18.02 2.64
N THR A 15 -6.08 18.10 2.48
CA THR A 15 -5.41 18.98 1.52
C THR A 15 -5.32 18.30 0.16
N HIS A 16 -5.81 18.97 -0.90
CA HIS A 16 -5.73 18.44 -2.26
C HIS A 16 -4.71 19.25 -3.09
N ALA A 17 -3.83 18.57 -3.82
CA ALA A 17 -2.81 19.23 -4.66
C ALA A 17 -3.44 20.20 -5.69
N ARG A 18 -4.57 19.82 -6.31
CA ARG A 18 -5.23 20.60 -7.38
C ARG A 18 -6.69 20.97 -7.09
N GLY A 19 -7.12 20.95 -5.83
CA GLY A 19 -8.51 21.27 -5.43
C GLY A 19 -8.61 22.16 -4.18
N PRO A 20 -9.85 22.53 -3.78
CA PRO A 20 -10.09 23.21 -2.51
C PRO A 20 -9.77 22.27 -1.33
N ASP A 21 -9.33 22.85 -0.21
CA ASP A 21 -9.12 22.09 1.01
C ASP A 21 -10.48 21.71 1.60
N ARG A 22 -10.60 20.46 2.06
CA ARG A 22 -11.83 19.96 2.66
C ARG A 22 -11.66 19.87 4.16
N TYR A 23 -12.59 20.46 4.89
CA TYR A 23 -12.58 20.45 6.35
C TYR A 23 -13.70 19.57 6.87
N ALA A 24 -13.41 18.82 7.93
CA ALA A 24 -14.38 18.06 8.68
C ALA A 24 -14.18 18.36 10.17
N ARG A 25 -15.22 18.83 10.86
CA ARG A 25 -15.19 19.02 12.31
C ARG A 25 -16.07 17.98 12.96
N VAL A 26 -15.50 17.18 13.85
CA VAL A 26 -16.20 16.14 14.60
C VAL A 26 -16.25 16.54 16.08
N SER A 27 -17.46 16.73 16.62
CA SER A 27 -17.68 17.18 17.99
C SER A 27 -18.58 16.21 18.75
N LEU A 28 -18.30 16.01 20.05
CA LEU A 28 -19.25 15.38 20.95
C LEU A 28 -20.32 16.39 21.36
N VAL A 29 -21.58 15.99 21.21
CA VAL A 29 -22.74 16.80 21.58
C VAL A 29 -23.42 16.18 22.78
N THR A 30 -23.52 16.97 23.84
CA THR A 30 -24.16 16.57 25.09
C THR A 30 -25.48 17.31 25.25
N LYS A 31 -26.55 16.56 25.47
CA LYS A 31 -27.89 17.06 25.72
C LYS A 31 -28.29 16.72 27.15
N ARG A 32 -28.60 17.75 27.95
CA ARG A 32 -29.20 17.57 29.27
C ARG A 32 -30.72 17.45 29.14
N THR A 33 -31.26 16.34 29.61
CA THR A 33 -32.70 16.06 29.62
C THR A 33 -33.23 15.95 31.05
N LEU A 34 -34.55 15.85 31.20
CA LEU A 34 -35.17 15.59 32.51
C LEU A 34 -34.85 14.18 33.06
N LEU A 35 -34.46 13.25 32.19
CA LEU A 35 -34.19 11.85 32.52
C LEU A 35 -32.68 11.54 32.63
N GLY A 36 -31.83 12.56 32.51
CA GLY A 36 -30.37 12.42 32.54
C GLY A 36 -29.67 13.05 31.34
N VAL A 37 -28.40 12.68 31.17
CA VAL A 37 -27.52 13.19 30.11
C VAL A 37 -27.53 12.22 28.93
N ALA A 38 -27.53 12.78 27.72
CA ALA A 38 -27.56 12.04 26.48
C ALA A 38 -26.48 12.58 25.53
N HIS A 39 -25.83 11.70 24.78
CA HIS A 39 -24.70 12.05 23.93
C HIS A 39 -24.97 11.75 22.45
N ASN A 40 -24.31 12.46 21.55
CA ASN A 40 -24.27 12.16 20.12
C ASN A 40 -22.96 12.72 19.53
N VAL A 41 -22.64 12.37 18.30
CA VAL A 41 -21.49 12.91 17.58
C VAL A 41 -22.00 13.72 16.39
N ARG A 42 -21.47 14.91 16.22
CA ARG A 42 -21.79 15.82 15.12
C ARG A 42 -20.61 15.95 14.19
N GLU A 43 -20.86 15.84 12.88
CA GLU A 43 -19.88 16.11 11.85
C GLU A 43 -20.33 17.30 10.99
N ALA A 44 -19.54 18.36 10.97
CA ALA A 44 -19.67 19.48 10.05
C ALA A 44 -18.62 19.36 8.94
N ARG A 45 -18.97 19.76 7.72
CA ARG A 45 -18.04 19.77 6.58
C ARG A 45 -18.06 21.14 5.92
N ALA A 46 -16.91 21.55 5.41
CA ALA A 46 -16.74 22.76 4.62
C ALA A 46 -15.67 22.54 3.56
N GLU A 47 -15.67 23.36 2.51
CA GLU A 47 -14.60 23.43 1.52
C GLU A 47 -14.05 24.85 1.50
N ASP A 48 -12.73 25.01 1.58
CA ASP A 48 -12.05 26.29 1.43
C ASP A 48 -11.28 26.31 0.11
N ALA A 49 -11.77 27.11 -0.84
CA ALA A 49 -11.09 27.33 -2.12
C ALA A 49 -9.84 28.20 -1.97
N THR A 50 -9.72 28.97 -0.88
CA THR A 50 -8.63 29.93 -0.68
C THR A 50 -7.39 29.33 -0.04
N ARG A 51 -7.46 28.07 0.44
CA ARG A 51 -6.35 27.33 1.08
C ARG A 51 -5.68 28.13 2.19
N SER A 52 -6.49 28.78 3.02
CA SER A 52 -5.99 29.70 4.04
C SER A 52 -5.20 29.00 5.16
N GLY A 53 -5.28 27.66 5.24
CA GLY A 53 -4.71 26.87 6.33
C GLY A 53 -5.38 27.14 7.69
N ARG A 54 -6.44 27.95 7.71
CA ARG A 54 -7.20 28.31 8.90
C ARG A 54 -8.52 27.55 8.94
N GLU A 55 -9.09 27.42 10.12
CA GLU A 55 -10.43 26.86 10.27
C GLU A 55 -11.41 27.74 9.47
N PRO A 56 -12.20 27.17 8.53
CA PRO A 56 -13.12 27.97 7.74
C PRO A 56 -14.19 28.58 8.65
N GLU A 57 -14.43 29.88 8.50
CA GLU A 57 -15.52 30.59 9.20
C GLU A 57 -16.90 29.98 8.90
N ALA A 58 -17.02 29.23 7.79
CA ALA A 58 -18.22 28.59 7.30
C ALA A 58 -18.42 27.11 7.73
N LEU A 59 -17.76 26.62 8.79
CA LEU A 59 -18.12 25.32 9.36
C LEU A 59 -19.54 25.39 9.96
N GLY A 60 -20.53 24.96 9.16
CA GLY A 60 -21.94 24.98 9.51
C GLY A 60 -22.29 24.04 10.69
N ARG A 61 -23.57 24.00 11.07
CA ARG A 61 -24.06 23.24 12.24
C ARG A 61 -23.94 21.71 12.13
N GLY A 62 -23.43 21.17 11.02
CA GLY A 62 -23.16 19.74 10.82
C GLY A 62 -24.37 18.82 10.93
N ARG A 63 -24.15 17.52 10.70
CA ARG A 63 -25.15 16.46 10.89
C ARG A 63 -24.82 15.62 12.11
N MET A 64 -25.84 15.12 12.81
CA MET A 64 -25.64 14.08 13.83
C MET A 64 -25.33 12.75 13.14
N LEU A 65 -24.40 11.98 13.68
CA LEU A 65 -23.98 10.70 13.13
C LEU A 65 -24.86 9.53 13.61
N SER A 66 -25.60 9.71 14.70
CA SER A 66 -26.61 8.77 15.17
C SER A 66 -28.00 9.40 15.14
N TRP A 67 -28.99 8.64 14.68
CA TRP A 67 -30.41 9.01 14.75
C TRP A 67 -30.96 8.95 16.18
N ARG A 68 -30.35 8.13 17.05
CA ARG A 68 -30.67 8.03 18.48
C ARG A 68 -29.64 8.76 19.34
N TRP A 69 -30.09 9.20 20.52
CA TRP A 69 -29.20 9.62 21.59
C TRP A 69 -28.52 8.40 22.22
N LEU A 70 -27.25 8.55 22.56
CA LEU A 70 -26.36 7.47 23.00
C LEU A 70 -25.95 7.67 24.46
N ALA A 71 -25.55 6.56 25.08
CA ALA A 71 -24.76 6.62 26.30
C ALA A 71 -23.37 7.22 26.01
N GLU A 72 -22.69 7.72 27.05
CA GLU A 72 -21.38 8.38 26.92
C GLU A 72 -20.35 7.49 26.21
N GLY A 73 -20.13 6.26 26.70
CA GLY A 73 -19.17 5.33 26.09
C GLY A 73 -19.51 4.92 24.65
N GLU A 74 -20.80 4.82 24.29
CA GLU A 74 -21.21 4.58 22.90
C GLU A 74 -20.88 5.79 22.00
N ALA A 75 -21.09 7.01 22.50
CA ALA A 75 -20.80 8.23 21.75
C ALA A 75 -19.29 8.48 21.61
N GLU A 76 -18.50 8.17 22.63
CA GLU A 76 -17.04 8.20 22.57
C GLU A 76 -16.49 7.18 21.58
N ALA A 77 -17.00 5.93 21.60
CA ALA A 77 -16.62 4.92 20.62
C ALA A 77 -16.96 5.35 19.19
N LEU A 78 -18.14 5.97 18.99
CA LEU A 78 -18.55 6.52 17.70
C LEU A 78 -17.66 7.69 17.25
N LEU A 79 -17.28 8.58 18.18
CA LEU A 79 -16.36 9.68 17.93
C LEU A 79 -14.99 9.16 17.48
N SER A 80 -14.38 8.26 18.25
CA SER A 80 -13.08 7.67 17.91
C SER A 80 -13.12 6.89 16.60
N ALA A 81 -14.18 6.11 16.36
CA ALA A 81 -14.35 5.39 15.10
C ALA A 81 -14.45 6.37 13.91
N ARG A 82 -15.15 7.50 14.09
CA ARG A 82 -15.27 8.49 13.03
C ARG A 82 -13.96 9.22 12.75
N LEU A 83 -13.23 9.61 13.79
CA LEU A 83 -11.90 10.23 13.65
C LEU A 83 -10.95 9.30 12.90
N ARG A 84 -10.84 8.04 13.30
CA ARG A 84 -10.05 7.03 12.58
C ARG A 84 -10.47 6.86 11.13
N THR A 85 -11.78 6.92 10.84
CA THR A 85 -12.28 6.85 9.46
C THR A 85 -11.84 8.06 8.64
N LEU A 86 -11.89 9.27 9.21
CA LEU A 86 -11.46 10.49 8.52
C LEU A 86 -9.94 10.50 8.32
N GLU A 87 -9.18 10.08 9.31
CA GLU A 87 -7.72 9.89 9.20
C GLU A 87 -7.38 8.86 8.12
N ALA A 88 -8.08 7.73 8.06
CA ALA A 88 -7.92 6.73 7.01
C ALA A 88 -8.29 7.26 5.60
N LEU A 89 -9.13 8.30 5.54
CA LEU A 89 -9.47 9.01 4.31
C LEU A 89 -8.50 10.16 3.99
N GLY A 90 -7.43 10.34 4.78
CA GLY A 90 -6.38 11.33 4.57
C GLY A 90 -6.62 12.68 5.25
N TYR A 91 -7.62 12.81 6.13
CA TYR A 91 -7.81 14.04 6.91
C TYR A 91 -6.79 14.11 8.07
N ALA A 92 -6.13 15.24 8.24
CA ALA A 92 -5.21 15.53 9.34
C ALA A 92 -5.82 16.50 10.36
N VAL A 93 -5.51 16.38 11.65
CA VAL A 93 -6.03 17.28 12.69
C VAL A 93 -5.46 18.70 12.54
N LEU A 94 -6.33 19.70 12.45
CA LEU A 94 -5.98 21.11 12.31
C LEU A 94 -5.51 21.67 13.67
N GLY A 95 -4.25 22.11 13.76
CA GLY A 95 -3.69 22.78 14.93
C GLY A 95 -3.18 21.87 16.06
N GLY A 96 -3.07 20.56 15.85
CA GLY A 96 -2.32 19.68 16.75
C GLY A 96 -0.81 19.87 16.56
N GLU A 97 -0.03 19.85 17.65
CA GLU A 97 1.45 19.82 17.62
C GLU A 97 2.02 18.50 17.06
N SER A 98 1.24 17.76 16.29
CA SER A 98 1.64 16.55 15.59
C SER A 98 1.70 16.84 14.09
N GLY A 99 2.87 17.26 13.62
CA GLY A 99 3.25 17.11 12.22
C GLY A 99 3.75 18.40 11.57
N GLU A 100 5.06 18.65 11.69
CA GLU A 100 5.77 19.08 10.50
C GLU A 100 5.48 18.05 9.39
N GLY A 101 4.69 18.47 8.39
CA GLY A 101 4.66 17.87 7.06
C GLY A 101 4.03 16.49 6.89
N ARG A 102 2.78 16.25 7.31
CA ARG A 102 2.04 15.09 6.77
C ARG A 102 1.52 15.36 5.35
N GLY A 103 2.05 14.64 4.36
CA GLY A 103 1.68 14.71 2.96
C GLY A 103 0.38 13.95 2.63
N PRO A 104 -0.28 14.25 1.50
CA PRO A 104 -1.54 13.59 1.10
C PRO A 104 -1.43 12.08 0.87
N TRP A 105 -0.20 11.55 0.80
CA TRP A 105 0.11 10.14 0.53
C TRP A 105 0.71 9.41 1.73
N ASP A 106 0.80 10.04 2.90
CA ASP A 106 1.40 9.43 4.08
C ASP A 106 0.62 8.23 4.59
N TRP A 107 -0.70 8.19 4.38
CA TRP A 107 -1.50 7.01 4.69
C TRP A 107 -1.07 5.79 3.87
N LEU A 108 -0.57 6.00 2.65
CA LEU A 108 -0.10 4.93 1.77
C LEU A 108 1.32 4.51 2.16
N ARG A 109 2.16 5.47 2.57
CA ARG A 109 3.45 5.20 3.23
C ARG A 109 3.24 4.35 4.49
N ASP A 110 2.35 4.76 5.39
CA ASP A 110 2.00 4.02 6.61
C ASP A 110 1.43 2.63 6.31
N LEU A 111 0.65 2.49 5.23
CA LEU A 111 0.16 1.18 4.80
C LEU A 111 1.32 0.28 4.35
N VAL A 112 2.20 0.79 3.50
CA VAL A 112 3.40 0.11 3.00
C VAL A 112 4.32 -0.28 4.16
N THR A 113 4.68 0.65 5.03
CA THR A 113 5.54 0.42 6.20
C THR A 113 4.94 -0.66 7.12
N ARG A 114 3.64 -0.62 7.41
CA ARG A 114 2.99 -1.67 8.22
C ARG A 114 2.97 -3.06 7.58
N GLN A 115 3.09 -3.16 6.26
CA GLN A 115 3.23 -4.46 5.59
C GLN A 115 4.68 -4.96 5.66
N LEU A 116 5.65 -4.04 5.53
CA LEU A 116 7.07 -4.34 5.71
C LEU A 116 7.36 -4.79 7.15
N GLU A 117 6.92 -4.02 8.15
CA GLU A 117 7.08 -4.36 9.57
C GLU A 117 6.45 -5.71 9.94
N ARG A 118 5.29 -6.05 9.34
CA ARG A 118 4.65 -7.36 9.56
C ARG A 118 5.46 -8.51 8.98
N ARG A 119 6.17 -8.28 7.87
CA ARG A 119 7.09 -9.27 7.28
C ARG A 119 8.29 -9.46 8.20
N GLU A 120 8.92 -8.37 8.63
CA GLU A 120 10.10 -8.41 9.52
C GLU A 120 9.80 -9.05 10.88
N ALA A 121 8.68 -8.70 11.52
CA ALA A 121 8.27 -9.25 12.80
C ALA A 121 8.08 -10.78 12.75
N SER A 122 7.73 -11.30 11.58
CA SER A 122 7.50 -12.73 11.39
C SER A 122 8.77 -13.50 11.01
N ASP A 123 9.79 -12.81 10.49
CA ASP A 123 11.13 -13.38 10.29
C ASP A 123 11.93 -13.46 11.62
N GLY A 124 11.55 -12.69 12.65
CA GLY A 124 12.21 -12.61 13.95
C GLY A 124 11.73 -13.61 15.02
N ASP A 125 10.50 -14.11 14.94
CA ASP A 125 9.95 -15.08 15.89
C ASP A 125 10.29 -16.51 15.45
N GLY A 126 11.45 -16.99 15.90
CA GLY A 126 11.86 -18.37 15.75
C GLY A 126 11.06 -19.30 16.67
N GLU A 127 9.86 -19.74 16.24
CA GLU A 127 9.34 -21.10 16.47
C GLU A 127 7.98 -21.34 15.78
N GLN A 128 7.98 -22.35 14.88
CA GLN A 128 6.85 -23.16 14.43
C GLN A 128 5.86 -22.60 13.37
N HIS A 129 6.12 -23.02 12.13
CA HIS A 129 5.15 -23.40 11.09
C HIS A 129 4.19 -22.30 10.59
N ASP A 130 4.75 -21.30 9.91
CA ASP A 130 4.29 -20.94 8.57
C ASP A 130 5.49 -20.43 7.77
N GLU A 131 5.66 -20.88 6.52
CA GLU A 131 6.79 -20.49 5.69
C GLU A 131 6.83 -18.94 5.57
N PRO A 132 7.99 -18.28 5.80
CA PRO A 132 8.14 -16.82 5.63
C PRO A 132 7.69 -16.34 4.23
N ALA A 133 7.70 -17.26 3.26
CA ALA A 133 7.22 -17.11 1.90
C ALA A 133 5.69 -16.91 1.73
N HIS A 134 4.84 -17.47 2.60
CA HIS A 134 3.38 -17.30 2.51
C HIS A 134 2.94 -15.89 2.95
N GLN A 135 3.73 -15.26 3.82
CA GLN A 135 3.38 -13.99 4.46
C GLN A 135 3.81 -12.77 3.63
N ALA A 136 4.93 -12.84 2.91
CA ALA A 136 5.29 -11.82 1.92
C ALA A 136 4.21 -11.67 0.82
N HIS A 137 3.60 -12.78 0.38
CA HIS A 137 2.45 -12.75 -0.52
C HIS A 137 1.17 -12.24 0.14
N ALA A 138 0.95 -12.52 1.43
CA ALA A 138 -0.17 -11.95 2.17
C ALA A 138 -0.07 -10.42 2.26
N GLY A 139 1.14 -9.87 2.45
CA GLY A 139 1.39 -8.42 2.43
C GLY A 139 1.10 -7.78 1.07
N VAL A 140 1.61 -8.36 -0.01
CA VAL A 140 1.35 -7.90 -1.39
C VAL A 140 -0.13 -8.02 -1.77
N ALA A 141 -0.77 -9.14 -1.44
CA ALA A 141 -2.20 -9.34 -1.70
C ALA A 141 -3.07 -8.39 -0.88
N SER A 142 -2.72 -8.16 0.38
CA SER A 142 -3.39 -7.20 1.28
C SER A 142 -3.23 -5.76 0.78
N LEU A 143 -2.04 -5.39 0.30
CA LEU A 143 -1.79 -4.09 -0.31
C LEU A 143 -2.63 -3.93 -1.58
N ARG A 144 -2.62 -4.92 -2.48
CA ARG A 144 -3.43 -4.89 -3.71
C ARG A 144 -4.92 -4.75 -3.40
N GLU A 145 -5.45 -5.58 -2.50
CA GLU A 145 -6.86 -5.51 -2.09
C GLU A 145 -7.20 -4.15 -1.47
N SER A 146 -6.29 -3.57 -0.67
CA SER A 146 -6.48 -2.25 -0.08
C SER A 146 -6.54 -1.15 -1.14
N LEU A 147 -5.64 -1.20 -2.13
CA LEU A 147 -5.62 -0.26 -3.26
C LEU A 147 -6.85 -0.40 -4.14
N ASP A 148 -7.27 -1.63 -4.45
CA ASP A 148 -8.46 -1.92 -5.25
C ASP A 148 -9.73 -1.40 -4.55
N ARG A 149 -9.85 -1.60 -3.22
CA ARG A 149 -11.00 -1.09 -2.44
C ARG A 149 -11.08 0.43 -2.42
N LEU A 150 -9.94 1.13 -2.51
CA LEU A 150 -9.92 2.59 -2.55
C LEU A 150 -10.35 3.15 -3.91
N GLY A 151 -10.30 2.33 -4.98
CA GLY A 151 -10.77 2.70 -6.31
C GLY A 151 -10.08 3.95 -6.87
N LEU A 152 -8.80 4.13 -6.54
CA LEU A 152 -8.04 5.30 -6.96
C LEU A 152 -7.80 5.29 -8.48
N GLU A 153 -7.91 6.45 -9.09
CA GLU A 153 -7.51 6.64 -10.48
C GLU A 153 -6.00 6.31 -10.66
N PRO A 154 -5.57 5.71 -11.78
CA PRO A 154 -4.18 5.34 -11.98
C PRO A 154 -3.18 6.49 -11.82
N SER A 155 -3.56 7.71 -12.20
CA SER A 155 -2.72 8.89 -12.02
C SER A 155 -2.50 9.24 -10.54
N ALA A 156 -3.54 9.09 -9.72
CA ALA A 156 -3.47 9.31 -8.28
C ALA A 156 -2.60 8.23 -7.62
N LEU A 157 -2.72 6.97 -8.06
CA LEU A 157 -1.86 5.89 -7.57
C LEU A 157 -0.37 6.15 -7.90
N ILE A 158 -0.08 6.60 -9.13
CA ILE A 158 1.30 6.96 -9.54
C ILE A 158 1.84 8.09 -8.67
N GLU A 159 1.06 9.15 -8.44
CA GLU A 159 1.46 10.26 -7.57
C GLU A 159 1.77 9.76 -6.15
N GLY A 160 0.91 8.92 -5.59
CA GLY A 160 1.13 8.35 -4.27
C GLY A 160 2.34 7.44 -4.17
N ILE A 161 2.54 6.57 -5.15
CA ILE A 161 3.72 5.70 -5.21
C ILE A 161 5.00 6.53 -5.36
N ALA A 162 5.01 7.54 -6.23
CA ALA A 162 6.16 8.42 -6.41
C ALA A 162 6.51 9.11 -5.07
N SER A 163 5.49 9.55 -4.33
CA SER A 163 5.65 10.15 -3.02
C SER A 163 6.21 9.18 -1.95
N ILE A 164 5.83 7.91 -1.97
CA ILE A 164 6.39 6.90 -1.03
C ILE A 164 7.85 6.63 -1.35
N LEU A 165 8.16 6.48 -2.63
CA LEU A 165 9.50 6.17 -3.11
C LEU A 165 10.44 7.38 -3.07
N GLU A 166 9.92 8.56 -2.71
CA GLU A 166 10.66 9.83 -2.71
C GLU A 166 11.26 10.14 -4.08
N LEU A 167 10.54 9.70 -5.13
CA LEU A 167 10.90 9.90 -6.53
C LEU A 167 9.98 10.93 -7.16
N ASP A 168 10.49 11.65 -8.15
CA ASP A 168 9.60 12.38 -9.04
C ASP A 168 8.81 11.40 -9.95
N GLU A 169 7.62 11.82 -10.40
CA GLU A 169 6.77 10.97 -11.27
C GLU A 169 7.47 10.55 -12.57
N ARG A 170 8.43 11.35 -13.05
CA ARG A 170 9.14 11.06 -14.28
C ARG A 170 10.15 9.94 -14.06
N ALA A 171 10.91 9.96 -12.98
CA ALA A 171 11.84 8.92 -12.56
C ALA A 171 11.10 7.62 -12.24
N LEU A 172 9.90 7.70 -11.65
CA LEU A 172 9.04 6.52 -11.50
C LEU A 172 8.64 5.94 -12.86
N ARG A 173 8.27 6.79 -13.83
CA ARG A 173 7.85 6.35 -15.17
C ARG A 173 9.02 5.87 -16.02
N GLU A 174 10.18 6.50 -15.92
CA GLU A 174 11.39 6.28 -16.71
C GLU A 174 12.55 5.94 -15.77
N PRO A 175 12.53 4.77 -15.11
CA PRO A 175 13.51 4.45 -14.09
C PRO A 175 14.88 4.23 -14.70
N THR A 176 15.92 4.60 -13.96
CA THR A 176 17.32 4.41 -14.35
C THR A 176 18.04 3.52 -13.35
N ALA A 177 19.25 3.08 -13.69
CA ALA A 177 20.11 2.37 -12.74
C ALA A 177 20.55 3.24 -11.55
N ALA A 178 20.44 4.58 -11.63
CA ALA A 178 20.64 5.45 -10.48
C ALA A 178 19.42 5.41 -9.56
N THR A 179 18.22 5.57 -10.13
CA THR A 179 16.94 5.50 -9.42
C THR A 179 16.76 4.19 -8.66
N LEU A 180 17.19 3.07 -9.26
CA LEU A 180 17.13 1.76 -8.60
C LEU A 180 18.05 1.65 -7.38
N ARG A 181 19.25 2.26 -7.42
CA ARG A 181 20.23 2.19 -6.31
C ARG A 181 19.82 3.02 -5.10
N GLU A 182 18.95 4.00 -5.30
CA GLU A 182 18.42 4.86 -4.23
C GLU A 182 17.20 4.22 -3.55
N LEU A 183 16.67 3.14 -4.12
CA LEU A 183 15.44 2.51 -3.66
C LEU A 183 15.76 1.28 -2.80
N GLU A 184 15.03 1.14 -1.70
CA GLU A 184 15.15 -0.03 -0.82
C GLU A 184 14.64 -1.30 -1.55
N PRO A 185 15.43 -2.39 -1.59
CA PRO A 185 15.05 -3.66 -2.20
C PRO A 185 13.66 -4.16 -1.80
N GLU A 186 13.30 -4.02 -0.53
CA GLU A 186 12.06 -4.49 0.07
C GLU A 186 10.83 -3.75 -0.50
N LEU A 187 10.98 -2.45 -0.81
CA LEU A 187 9.95 -1.67 -1.48
C LEU A 187 9.75 -2.16 -2.91
N LEU A 188 10.85 -2.48 -3.62
CA LEU A 188 10.79 -3.01 -4.97
C LEU A 188 10.09 -4.37 -5.03
N GLU A 189 10.42 -5.25 -4.09
CA GLU A 189 9.79 -6.55 -3.92
C GLU A 189 8.29 -6.44 -3.69
N MET A 190 7.87 -5.49 -2.85
CA MET A 190 6.46 -5.34 -2.55
C MET A 190 5.66 -4.70 -3.69
N LEU A 191 6.24 -3.70 -4.37
CA LEU A 191 5.51 -2.87 -5.33
C LEU A 191 5.51 -3.43 -6.76
N LEU A 192 6.57 -4.12 -7.20
CA LEU A 192 6.64 -4.67 -8.56
C LEU A 192 5.46 -5.60 -8.91
N PRO A 193 5.09 -6.58 -8.07
CA PRO A 193 3.93 -7.42 -8.33
C PRO A 193 2.64 -6.61 -8.45
N VAL A 194 2.45 -5.64 -7.55
CA VAL A 194 1.28 -4.76 -7.56
C VAL A 194 1.18 -4.00 -8.88
N TRP A 195 2.27 -3.43 -9.37
CA TRP A 195 2.28 -2.67 -10.62
C TRP A 195 2.06 -3.55 -11.85
N ILE A 196 2.76 -4.69 -11.93
CA ILE A 196 2.73 -5.56 -13.12
C ILE A 196 1.38 -6.27 -13.26
N GLU A 197 0.74 -6.61 -12.15
CA GLU A 197 -0.57 -7.27 -12.15
C GLU A 197 -1.75 -6.30 -12.17
N HIS A 198 -1.50 -4.99 -12.05
CA HIS A 198 -2.55 -3.98 -12.06
C HIS A 198 -3.34 -3.98 -13.38
N GLU A 199 -4.63 -3.65 -13.31
CA GLU A 199 -5.52 -3.58 -14.49
C GLU A 199 -5.14 -2.43 -15.45
N SER A 200 -4.82 -1.25 -14.89
CA SER A 200 -4.28 -0.11 -15.63
C SER A 200 -3.02 -0.46 -16.44
N GLU A 201 -3.09 -0.24 -17.75
CA GLU A 201 -1.96 -0.39 -18.66
C GLU A 201 -0.78 0.52 -18.30
N GLN A 202 -1.07 1.72 -17.76
CA GLN A 202 -0.03 2.68 -17.40
C GLN A 202 0.84 2.17 -16.25
N LEU A 203 0.22 1.66 -15.18
CA LEU A 203 0.92 1.08 -14.04
C LEU A 203 1.67 -0.19 -14.43
N ARG A 204 1.04 -1.03 -15.24
CA ARG A 204 1.68 -2.23 -15.79
C ARG A 204 2.91 -1.89 -16.62
N ALA A 205 2.86 -0.83 -17.42
CA ALA A 205 4.00 -0.36 -18.22
C ALA A 205 5.14 0.15 -17.33
N ILE A 206 4.83 0.86 -16.24
CA ILE A 206 5.82 1.27 -15.24
C ILE A 206 6.51 0.05 -14.65
N GLY A 207 5.75 -0.92 -14.10
CA GLY A 207 6.33 -2.12 -13.51
C GLY A 207 7.19 -2.94 -14.47
N LYS A 208 6.77 -3.05 -15.74
CA LYS A 208 7.59 -3.70 -16.79
C LYS A 208 8.90 -2.96 -17.06
N ARG A 209 8.93 -1.62 -17.02
CA ARG A 209 10.16 -0.84 -17.22
C ARG A 209 11.14 -1.02 -16.06
N TRP A 210 10.63 -1.01 -14.82
CA TRP A 210 11.44 -1.32 -13.64
C TRP A 210 12.03 -2.73 -13.71
N LEU A 211 11.22 -3.74 -14.05
CA LEU A 211 11.70 -5.13 -14.19
C LEU A 211 12.71 -5.31 -15.33
N ALA A 212 12.61 -4.49 -16.38
CA ALA A 212 13.50 -4.54 -17.54
C ALA A 212 14.89 -3.94 -17.26
N LEU A 213 15.07 -3.17 -16.17
CA LEU A 213 16.40 -2.68 -15.81
C LEU A 213 17.34 -3.85 -15.49
N PRO A 214 18.57 -3.87 -16.03
CA PRO A 214 19.49 -5.00 -15.87
C PRO A 214 19.74 -5.40 -14.41
N ALA A 215 19.89 -4.42 -13.51
CA ALA A 215 20.20 -4.66 -12.10
C ALA A 215 19.00 -5.14 -11.26
N THR A 216 17.76 -4.84 -11.64
CA THR A 216 16.56 -5.10 -10.81
C THR A 216 16.45 -6.49 -10.19
N PRO A 217 16.64 -7.60 -10.93
CA PRO A 217 16.50 -8.93 -10.32
C PRO A 217 17.63 -9.25 -9.33
N TYR A 218 18.76 -8.56 -9.42
CA TYR A 218 19.89 -8.79 -8.51
C TYR A 218 19.74 -8.01 -7.20
N GLU A 219 18.81 -7.05 -7.15
CA GLU A 219 18.41 -6.39 -5.90
C GLU A 219 17.34 -7.20 -5.15
N ILE A 220 16.69 -8.17 -5.80
CA ILE A 220 15.59 -8.94 -5.20
C ILE A 220 16.10 -10.27 -4.67
N ASP A 221 15.61 -10.70 -3.51
CA ASP A 221 15.95 -12.00 -2.95
C ASP A 221 15.62 -13.15 -3.93
N VAL A 222 16.54 -14.11 -4.05
CA VAL A 222 16.44 -15.22 -5.00
C VAL A 222 15.19 -16.06 -4.75
N ALA A 223 14.79 -16.26 -3.49
CA ALA A 223 13.60 -17.03 -3.17
C ALA A 223 12.32 -16.25 -3.58
N VAL A 224 12.33 -14.92 -3.51
CA VAL A 224 11.25 -14.06 -4.00
C VAL A 224 11.14 -14.19 -5.53
N LEU A 225 12.24 -14.06 -6.26
CA LEU A 225 12.26 -14.23 -7.72
C LEU A 225 11.82 -15.62 -8.17
N GLU A 226 12.28 -16.67 -7.50
CA GLU A 226 11.89 -18.05 -7.80
C GLU A 226 10.37 -18.22 -7.69
N ARG A 227 9.75 -17.63 -6.65
CA ARG A 227 8.29 -17.67 -6.47
C ARG A 227 7.55 -16.90 -7.53
N TRP A 228 7.97 -15.67 -7.84
CA TRP A 228 7.35 -14.88 -8.90
C TRP A 228 7.39 -15.59 -10.24
N ALA A 229 8.53 -16.20 -10.57
CA ALA A 229 8.70 -17.01 -11.76
C ALA A 229 7.85 -18.30 -11.72
N GLY A 230 7.68 -18.89 -10.54
CA GLY A 230 6.91 -20.12 -10.33
C GLY A 230 5.40 -19.94 -10.35
N GLY A 231 4.93 -18.70 -10.17
CA GLY A 231 3.53 -18.32 -10.22
C GLY A 231 2.87 -18.49 -11.59
N ALA A 232 1.61 -18.07 -11.66
CA ALA A 232 0.85 -17.92 -12.91
C ALA A 232 0.56 -16.43 -13.15
N GLY A 233 0.40 -16.03 -14.41
CA GLY A 233 -0.04 -14.68 -14.75
C GLY A 233 1.05 -13.76 -15.29
N VAL A 234 0.77 -12.45 -15.27
CA VAL A 234 1.55 -11.44 -16.01
C VAL A 234 2.97 -11.27 -15.45
N LEU A 235 3.17 -11.43 -14.15
CA LEU A 235 4.48 -11.32 -13.51
C LEU A 235 5.43 -12.43 -13.95
N ALA A 236 5.00 -13.69 -13.85
CA ALA A 236 5.76 -14.86 -14.31
C ALA A 236 6.08 -14.75 -15.82
N ALA A 237 5.08 -14.37 -16.63
CA ALA A 237 5.27 -14.17 -18.06
C ALA A 237 6.27 -13.04 -18.39
N SER A 238 6.33 -11.98 -17.56
CA SER A 238 7.26 -10.86 -17.72
C SER A 238 8.68 -11.23 -17.30
N LEU A 239 8.85 -12.17 -16.37
CA LEU A 239 10.16 -12.71 -15.95
C LEU A 239 10.74 -13.72 -16.93
N ALA A 240 9.90 -14.47 -17.65
CA ALA A 240 10.34 -15.57 -18.51
C ALA A 240 11.45 -15.19 -19.54
N PRO A 241 11.39 -14.03 -20.24
CA PRO A 241 12.47 -13.61 -21.14
C PRO A 241 13.81 -13.35 -20.43
N ARG A 242 13.78 -12.94 -19.16
CA ARG A 242 15.00 -12.74 -18.36
C ARG A 242 15.56 -14.07 -17.88
N LEU A 243 14.70 -14.96 -17.39
CA LEU A 243 15.10 -16.32 -17.02
C LEU A 243 15.77 -17.06 -18.18
N GLU A 244 15.33 -16.81 -19.42
CA GLU A 244 15.95 -17.42 -20.60
C GLU A 244 17.39 -16.96 -20.83
N ARG A 245 17.67 -15.68 -20.59
CA ARG A 245 18.99 -15.08 -20.83
C ARG A 245 19.94 -15.22 -19.64
N GLU A 246 19.41 -15.07 -18.44
CA GLU A 246 20.17 -14.82 -17.21
C GLU A 246 19.77 -15.78 -16.07
N GLY A 247 18.99 -16.82 -16.35
CA GLY A 247 18.39 -17.67 -15.31
C GLY A 247 19.40 -18.25 -14.31
N LEU A 248 20.61 -18.61 -14.77
CA LEU A 248 21.64 -19.15 -13.88
C LEU A 248 22.19 -18.11 -12.91
N SER A 249 22.43 -16.88 -13.36
CA SER A 249 22.90 -15.79 -12.48
C SER A 249 21.79 -15.23 -11.60
N MET A 250 20.55 -15.24 -12.09
CA MET A 250 19.40 -14.74 -11.34
C MET A 250 18.94 -15.68 -10.23
N LEU A 251 18.91 -17.00 -10.48
CA LEU A 251 18.30 -17.97 -9.56
C LEU A 251 19.27 -19.04 -9.06
N GLY A 252 20.33 -19.33 -9.82
CA GLY A 252 21.20 -20.46 -9.53
C GLY A 252 20.59 -21.82 -9.93
N PRO A 253 21.40 -22.89 -9.90
CA PRO A 253 21.05 -24.21 -10.46
C PRO A 253 19.92 -24.92 -9.67
N GLU A 254 19.88 -24.74 -8.35
CA GLU A 254 18.90 -25.40 -7.48
C GLU A 254 17.49 -24.82 -7.66
N ALA A 255 17.37 -23.49 -7.63
CA ALA A 255 16.10 -22.79 -7.85
C ALA A 255 15.56 -23.05 -9.26
N LEU A 256 16.41 -23.05 -10.29
CA LEU A 256 15.99 -23.46 -11.64
C LEU A 256 15.46 -24.89 -11.69
N SER A 257 16.07 -25.81 -10.94
CA SER A 257 15.64 -27.21 -10.87
C SER A 257 14.31 -27.39 -10.13
N ARG A 258 14.06 -26.59 -9.10
CA ARG A 258 12.75 -26.51 -8.42
C ARG A 258 11.71 -25.89 -9.34
N LEU A 259 12.01 -24.74 -9.95
CA LEU A 259 11.13 -24.02 -10.87
C LEU A 259 10.69 -24.89 -12.06
N ALA A 260 11.59 -25.70 -12.62
CA ALA A 260 11.24 -26.64 -13.71
C ALA A 260 10.13 -27.66 -13.31
N ARG A 261 9.97 -27.94 -12.01
CA ARG A 261 8.94 -28.84 -11.47
C ARG A 261 7.68 -28.08 -11.07
N THR A 262 7.83 -26.91 -10.45
CA THR A 262 6.74 -26.19 -9.76
C THR A 262 6.11 -25.07 -10.58
N ALA A 263 6.77 -24.56 -11.62
CA ALA A 263 6.27 -23.41 -12.38
C ALA A 263 4.89 -23.68 -13.01
N LYS A 264 3.98 -22.74 -12.79
CA LYS A 264 2.63 -22.76 -13.36
C LYS A 264 2.59 -22.11 -14.74
N ASP A 265 3.39 -21.07 -14.98
CA ASP A 265 3.53 -20.48 -16.31
C ASP A 265 4.27 -21.43 -17.28
N PRO A 266 3.67 -21.78 -18.45
CA PRO A 266 4.27 -22.72 -19.39
C PRO A 266 5.63 -22.27 -19.94
N ARG A 267 5.81 -20.96 -20.17
CA ARG A 267 7.05 -20.41 -20.73
C ARG A 267 8.15 -20.46 -19.68
N ALA A 268 7.90 -19.99 -18.46
CA ALA A 268 8.84 -20.09 -17.35
C ALA A 268 9.25 -21.55 -17.08
N LYS A 269 8.29 -22.48 -17.07
CA LYS A 269 8.55 -23.92 -16.91
C LYS A 269 9.45 -24.49 -18.01
N SER A 270 9.18 -24.14 -19.26
CA SER A 270 9.98 -24.60 -20.40
C SER A 270 11.42 -24.05 -20.36
N VAL A 271 11.59 -22.79 -19.95
CA VAL A 271 12.90 -22.15 -19.78
C VAL A 271 13.70 -22.82 -18.67
N ALA A 272 13.08 -23.01 -17.50
CA ALA A 272 13.71 -23.67 -16.37
C ALA A 272 14.11 -25.13 -16.69
N THR A 273 13.27 -25.84 -17.45
CA THR A 273 13.56 -27.20 -17.92
C THR A 273 14.78 -27.24 -18.83
N ARG A 274 14.87 -26.32 -19.81
CA ARG A 274 16.05 -26.20 -20.69
C ARG A 274 17.32 -25.92 -19.91
N TRP A 275 17.27 -25.03 -18.91
CA TRP A 275 18.42 -24.79 -18.04
C TRP A 275 18.82 -26.03 -17.25
N ARG A 276 17.86 -26.72 -16.63
CA ARG A 276 18.11 -27.96 -15.89
C ARG A 276 18.76 -29.03 -16.77
N GLU A 277 18.33 -29.18 -18.02
CA GLU A 277 18.93 -30.12 -18.98
C GLU A 277 20.37 -29.75 -19.32
N ARG A 278 20.67 -28.46 -19.52
CA ARG A 278 22.05 -27.98 -19.76
C ARG A 278 22.98 -28.20 -18.56
N LEU A 279 22.43 -28.18 -17.35
CA LEU A 279 23.18 -28.32 -16.10
C LEU A 279 23.36 -29.79 -15.69
N ARG A 280 22.72 -30.76 -16.37
CA ARG A 280 22.93 -32.17 -16.06
C ARG A 280 24.35 -32.58 -16.48
N PRO A 281 25.09 -33.30 -15.62
CA PRO A 281 26.37 -33.86 -16.01
C PRO A 281 26.17 -34.85 -17.17
N PRO A 282 27.13 -34.94 -18.12
CA PRO A 282 27.05 -35.89 -19.21
C PRO A 282 26.96 -37.31 -18.64
N VAL A 283 25.98 -38.08 -19.12
CA VAL A 283 25.84 -39.50 -18.77
C VAL A 283 27.09 -40.20 -19.31
N ARG A 284 27.97 -40.65 -18.41
CA ARG A 284 29.07 -41.53 -18.79
C ARG A 284 28.45 -42.78 -19.40
N ALA A 285 28.73 -43.04 -20.67
CA ALA A 285 28.35 -44.30 -21.30
C ALA A 285 28.93 -45.46 -20.49
N PRO A 286 28.18 -46.56 -20.28
CA PRO A 286 28.75 -47.76 -19.67
C PRO A 286 29.88 -48.25 -20.58
N GLY A 287 31.10 -48.24 -20.04
CA GLY A 287 32.27 -48.88 -20.65
C GLY A 287 32.31 -50.36 -20.35
#